data_AF-A0A662G6A9-F1
#
_entry.id   AF-A0A662G6A9-F1
#
_cell.length_a   1.000
_cell.length_b   1.000
_cell.length_c   1.000
_cell.angle_alpha   90.00
_cell.angle_beta   90.00
_cell.angle_gamma   90.00
#
_symmetry.space_group_name_H-M   'P 1'
#
loop_
_entity.id
_entity.type
_entity.pdbx_description
1 polymer ?
#
loop_
_entity_poly.entity_id
_entity_poly.type
_entity_poly.pdbx_seq_one_letter_code
_entity_poly.pdbx_strand_id
1 'polypeptide(L)'
;GEVDEDIPCDLYYACLDGDWDADGDDVFGEPEDEVDLIAEVYVGRAPVETPQEVENFCNKVIWYENSFSASYHKKFLLVGEKLSDDPPVWGGDFKDLIEALIPPQYEVSKRYDKLGNFNGNGEYIIQAINEGTHLINHIGHADYWMVMWIGDWEFYDISGDPADIQNDENFCFIYSQGCYAGAFDQGGFPGGTDECVGENFLRSQYGAFGVIMNSRYGWYDPEDIENSPSQVFDREFWDAVFNPQPLTTPSGLIRAILREIPALSTTSTTSLTSL
;
A
#
# COMPACT_ATOMS: atom_id res chain seq x y z
N GLY A 1 -19.61 -4.23 15.07
CA GLY A 1 -19.47 -3.66 13.73
C GLY A 1 -19.79 -2.20 13.80
N GLU A 2 -18.98 -1.39 13.15
CA GLU A 2 -19.28 -0.01 12.82
C GLU A 2 -19.89 0.00 11.40
N VAL A 3 -20.81 0.91 11.13
CA VAL A 3 -21.41 1.11 9.81
C VAL A 3 -20.91 2.45 9.32
N ASP A 4 -20.31 2.46 8.13
CA ASP A 4 -19.85 3.66 7.43
C ASP A 4 -20.58 3.68 6.09
N GLU A 5 -21.39 4.71 5.88
CA GLU A 5 -22.25 4.90 4.71
C GLU A 5 -21.56 5.82 3.67
N ASP A 6 -20.37 6.37 3.98
CA ASP A 6 -19.64 7.28 3.10
C ASP A 6 -18.22 6.76 2.85
N ILE A 7 -18.13 5.74 1.98
CA ILE A 7 -16.88 5.06 1.62
C ILE A 7 -16.49 5.41 0.18
N PRO A 8 -15.59 6.39 -0.02
CA PRO A 8 -15.11 6.72 -1.34
C PRO A 8 -14.24 5.57 -1.84
N CYS A 9 -14.52 5.13 -3.06
CA CYS A 9 -13.83 4.04 -3.68
C CYS A 9 -13.72 4.22 -5.19
N ASP A 10 -12.70 3.60 -5.77
CA ASP A 10 -12.54 3.49 -7.21
C ASP A 10 -13.16 2.19 -7.78
N LEU A 11 -13.81 1.38 -6.92
CA LEU A 11 -14.45 0.12 -7.32
C LEU A 11 -15.60 0.33 -8.30
N TYR A 12 -16.33 1.44 -8.21
CA TYR A 12 -17.36 1.82 -9.18
C TYR A 12 -16.84 1.83 -10.63
N TYR A 13 -15.56 2.20 -10.82
CA TYR A 13 -14.94 2.21 -12.14
C TYR A 13 -14.33 0.87 -12.54
N ALA A 14 -14.17 -0.04 -11.58
CA ALA A 14 -13.47 -1.31 -11.72
C ALA A 14 -14.43 -2.49 -11.95
N CYS A 15 -15.59 -2.46 -11.29
CA CYS A 15 -16.67 -3.44 -11.40
C CYS A 15 -17.63 -3.03 -12.52
N LEU A 16 -17.73 -3.84 -13.56
CA LEU A 16 -18.51 -3.55 -14.78
C LEU A 16 -19.89 -4.20 -14.78
N ASP A 17 -20.20 -4.97 -13.74
CA ASP A 17 -21.49 -5.58 -13.46
C ASP A 17 -22.12 -4.97 -12.17
N GLY A 18 -23.34 -5.39 -11.83
CA GLY A 18 -24.12 -4.85 -10.72
C GLY A 18 -24.88 -3.55 -11.08
N ASP A 19 -25.78 -3.14 -10.19
CA ASP A 19 -26.42 -1.82 -10.25
C ASP A 19 -26.01 -1.05 -9.00
N TRP A 20 -25.34 0.09 -9.21
CA TRP A 20 -24.74 0.90 -8.15
C TRP A 20 -25.66 2.05 -7.70
N ASP A 21 -26.87 2.17 -8.25
CA ASP A 21 -27.92 3.14 -7.88
C ASP A 21 -29.30 2.48 -8.12
N ALA A 22 -29.50 1.33 -7.48
CA ALA A 22 -30.59 0.41 -7.79
C ALA A 22 -31.95 0.94 -7.35
N ASP A 23 -31.99 1.83 -6.36
CA ASP A 23 -33.22 2.49 -5.89
C ASP A 23 -33.52 3.80 -6.65
N GLY A 24 -32.59 4.24 -7.49
CA GLY A 24 -32.69 5.45 -8.29
C GLY A 24 -32.82 6.69 -7.43
N ASP A 25 -32.14 6.70 -6.29
CA ASP A 25 -32.14 7.80 -5.33
C ASP A 25 -30.92 8.72 -5.43
N ASP A 26 -30.02 8.47 -6.41
CA ASP A 26 -28.77 9.20 -6.70
C ASP A 26 -27.67 9.04 -5.61
N VAL A 27 -27.80 8.08 -4.68
CA VAL A 27 -26.76 7.68 -3.72
C VAL A 27 -26.18 6.34 -4.14
N PHE A 28 -24.89 6.34 -4.50
CA PHE A 28 -24.28 5.17 -5.14
C PHE A 28 -23.55 4.26 -4.16
N GLY A 29 -23.76 2.95 -4.26
CA GLY A 29 -22.95 1.93 -3.58
C GLY A 29 -23.48 1.52 -2.21
N GLU A 30 -24.76 1.76 -1.95
CA GLU A 30 -25.41 1.43 -0.70
C GLU A 30 -25.58 -0.10 -0.51
N PRO A 31 -25.75 -0.59 0.72
CA PRO A 31 -26.02 -2.02 0.96
C PRO A 31 -27.30 -2.53 0.28
N GLU A 32 -28.25 -1.64 0.03
CA GLU A 32 -29.50 -1.88 -0.71
C GLU A 32 -29.28 -1.97 -2.22
N ASP A 33 -28.17 -1.43 -2.73
CA ASP A 33 -27.78 -1.57 -4.13
C ASP A 33 -27.29 -2.98 -4.42
N GLU A 34 -27.60 -3.48 -5.62
CA GLU A 34 -27.12 -4.78 -6.10
C GLU A 34 -25.66 -4.64 -6.61
N VAL A 35 -24.79 -4.04 -5.80
CA VAL A 35 -23.40 -3.70 -6.13
C VAL A 35 -22.56 -4.94 -6.37
N ASP A 36 -21.70 -4.86 -7.39
CA ASP A 36 -20.63 -5.81 -7.58
C ASP A 36 -19.34 -5.31 -6.91
N LEU A 37 -18.66 -6.22 -6.20
CA LEU A 37 -17.39 -5.96 -5.53
C LEU A 37 -16.25 -6.77 -6.17
N ILE A 38 -16.51 -7.41 -7.30
CA ILE A 38 -15.52 -8.10 -8.13
C ILE A 38 -15.19 -7.17 -9.31
N ALA A 39 -13.93 -6.79 -9.41
CA ALA A 39 -13.46 -5.93 -10.49
C ALA A 39 -13.09 -6.73 -11.74
N GLU A 40 -13.59 -6.30 -12.89
CA GLU A 40 -13.24 -6.82 -14.22
C GLU A 40 -12.02 -6.11 -14.81
N VAL A 41 -11.77 -4.86 -14.39
CA VAL A 41 -10.64 -4.06 -14.87
C VAL A 41 -9.82 -3.49 -13.72
N TYR A 42 -8.53 -3.29 -13.99
CA TYR A 42 -7.61 -2.70 -13.01
C TYR A 42 -7.72 -1.18 -13.05
N VAL A 43 -8.07 -0.61 -11.90
CA VAL A 43 -8.12 0.84 -11.70
C VAL A 43 -7.05 1.23 -10.71
N GLY A 44 -6.33 2.30 -11.05
CA GLY A 44 -5.38 2.96 -10.16
C GLY A 44 -5.51 4.46 -10.31
N ARG A 45 -5.16 5.18 -9.25
CA ARG A 45 -5.27 6.64 -9.17
C ARG A 45 -3.89 7.28 -9.14
N ALA A 46 -3.70 8.29 -9.98
CA ALA A 46 -2.62 9.26 -9.82
C ALA A 46 -3.23 10.51 -9.14
N PRO A 47 -3.08 10.68 -7.82
CA PRO A 47 -3.69 11.78 -7.07
C PRO A 47 -2.84 13.05 -7.22
N VAL A 48 -2.95 13.69 -8.38
CA VAL A 48 -2.15 14.86 -8.75
C VAL A 48 -3.05 16.01 -9.19
N GLU A 49 -2.75 17.20 -8.71
CA GLU A 49 -3.56 18.41 -8.92
C GLU A 49 -2.78 19.49 -9.68
N THR A 50 -1.45 19.48 -9.59
CA THR A 50 -0.58 20.46 -10.23
C THR A 50 0.33 19.84 -11.29
N PRO A 51 0.79 20.61 -12.30
CA PRO A 51 1.76 20.12 -13.27
C PRO A 51 3.05 19.59 -12.63
N GLN A 52 3.48 20.16 -11.50
CA GLN A 52 4.67 19.71 -10.79
C GLN A 52 4.46 18.31 -10.18
N GLU A 53 3.28 18.03 -9.62
CA GLU A 53 2.97 16.72 -9.05
C GLU A 53 2.82 15.65 -10.13
N VAL A 54 2.23 16.00 -11.28
CA VAL A 54 2.22 15.13 -12.47
C VAL A 54 3.65 14.77 -12.85
N GLU A 55 4.54 15.75 -12.93
CA GLU A 55 5.95 15.52 -13.25
C GLU A 55 6.62 14.64 -12.19
N ASN A 56 6.43 14.92 -10.90
CA ASN A 56 6.99 14.12 -9.80
C ASN A 56 6.54 12.66 -9.89
N PHE A 57 5.23 12.42 -9.97
CA PHE A 57 4.65 11.08 -10.06
C PHE A 57 5.18 10.33 -11.29
N CYS A 58 5.11 10.94 -12.48
CA CYS A 58 5.59 10.31 -13.70
C CYS A 58 7.09 10.02 -13.65
N ASN A 59 7.91 10.92 -13.10
CA ASN A 59 9.35 10.70 -12.97
C ASN A 59 9.66 9.51 -12.06
N LYS A 60 8.97 9.36 -10.93
CA LYS A 60 9.14 8.20 -10.03
C LYS A 60 8.78 6.89 -10.72
N VAL A 61 7.64 6.84 -11.40
CA VAL A 61 7.18 5.66 -12.14
C VAL A 61 8.16 5.30 -13.26
N ILE A 62 8.54 6.26 -14.11
CA ILE A 62 9.48 6.04 -15.21
C ILE A 62 10.86 5.61 -14.68
N TRP A 63 11.35 6.23 -13.60
CA TRP A 63 12.60 5.83 -12.97
C TRP A 63 12.55 4.37 -12.55
N TYR A 64 11.47 3.96 -11.86
CA TYR A 64 11.28 2.60 -11.38
C TYR A 64 11.23 1.58 -12.53
N GLU A 65 10.45 1.87 -13.57
CA GLU A 65 10.34 0.99 -14.75
C GLU A 65 11.66 0.83 -15.52
N ASN A 66 12.59 1.78 -15.38
CA ASN A 66 13.89 1.76 -16.04
C ASN A 66 15.06 1.34 -15.14
N SER A 67 14.86 1.14 -13.83
CA SER A 67 15.92 0.82 -12.86
C SER A 67 16.22 -0.69 -12.75
N PHE A 68 16.33 -1.38 -13.89
CA PHE A 68 16.49 -2.83 -13.93
C PHE A 68 17.62 -3.35 -13.03
N SER A 69 17.32 -4.34 -12.20
CA SER A 69 18.28 -5.01 -11.30
C SER A 69 18.96 -4.10 -10.27
N ALA A 70 18.37 -2.95 -9.92
CA ALA A 70 18.85 -2.13 -8.81
C ALA A 70 18.95 -2.98 -7.52
N SER A 71 20.04 -2.83 -6.77
CA SER A 71 20.34 -3.69 -5.61
C SER A 71 19.27 -3.61 -4.52
N TYR A 72 18.56 -2.49 -4.43
CA TYR A 72 17.50 -2.30 -3.44
C TYR A 72 16.24 -3.13 -3.72
N HIS A 73 16.03 -3.61 -4.96
CA HIS A 73 14.83 -4.36 -5.36
C HIS A 73 14.60 -5.67 -4.58
N LYS A 74 15.58 -6.14 -3.82
CA LYS A 74 15.45 -7.29 -2.95
C LYS A 74 15.23 -6.94 -1.48
N LYS A 75 15.15 -5.67 -1.11
CA LYS A 75 14.89 -5.24 0.27
C LYS A 75 13.40 -5.14 0.53
N PHE A 76 12.92 -5.88 1.52
CA PHE A 76 11.53 -5.89 1.97
C PHE A 76 11.49 -5.50 3.46
N LEU A 77 10.71 -4.49 3.81
CA LEU A 77 10.48 -4.06 5.18
C LEU A 77 9.08 -4.46 5.65
N LEU A 78 9.02 -5.23 6.74
CA LEU A 78 7.79 -5.55 7.45
C LEU A 78 7.65 -4.62 8.66
N VAL A 79 6.52 -3.93 8.76
CA VAL A 79 6.21 -2.99 9.85
C VAL A 79 4.94 -3.45 10.57
N GLY A 80 5.03 -3.60 11.90
CA GLY A 80 3.96 -4.19 12.70
C GLY A 80 3.82 -3.51 14.06
N GLU A 81 2.87 -2.60 14.18
CA GLU A 81 2.61 -1.85 15.41
C GLU A 81 1.79 -2.68 16.41
N LYS A 82 1.72 -2.23 17.67
CA LYS A 82 0.77 -2.75 18.65
C LYS A 82 -0.63 -2.22 18.35
N LEU A 83 -1.60 -3.11 18.11
CA LEU A 83 -2.95 -2.76 17.67
C LEU A 83 -3.96 -2.62 18.81
N SER A 84 -3.68 -3.24 19.96
CA SER A 84 -4.49 -3.18 21.17
C SER A 84 -3.63 -3.48 22.40
N ASP A 85 -4.00 -2.90 23.56
CA ASP A 85 -3.33 -3.12 24.84
C ASP A 85 -3.89 -4.29 25.65
N ASP A 86 -5.20 -4.53 25.60
CA ASP A 86 -5.91 -5.53 26.43
C ASP A 86 -7.10 -6.18 25.68
N PRO A 87 -6.97 -7.44 25.22
CA PRO A 87 -5.74 -8.22 25.20
C PRO A 87 -4.70 -7.59 24.24
N PRO A 88 -3.39 -7.80 24.49
CA PRO A 88 -2.37 -7.26 23.61
C PRO A 88 -2.42 -7.93 22.23
N VAL A 89 -2.55 -7.13 21.18
CA VAL A 89 -2.54 -7.59 19.78
C VAL A 89 -1.35 -6.95 19.07
N TRP A 90 -0.53 -7.77 18.42
CA TRP A 90 0.72 -7.32 17.80
C TRP A 90 0.62 -7.48 16.28
N GLY A 91 0.73 -6.37 15.55
CA GLY A 91 0.81 -6.35 14.10
C GLY A 91 1.95 -7.21 13.54
N GLY A 92 3.05 -7.33 14.28
CA GLY A 92 4.15 -8.24 13.93
C GLY A 92 3.71 -9.70 13.73
N ASP A 93 2.69 -10.17 14.45
CA ASP A 93 2.16 -11.54 14.29
C ASP A 93 1.44 -11.72 12.95
N PHE A 94 0.77 -10.68 12.45
CA PHE A 94 0.20 -10.66 11.10
C PHE A 94 1.29 -10.60 10.03
N LYS A 95 2.36 -9.82 10.27
CA LYS A 95 3.49 -9.69 9.33
C LYS A 95 4.34 -10.95 9.22
N ASP A 96 4.42 -11.76 10.26
CA ASP A 96 5.09 -13.06 10.18
C ASP A 96 4.37 -14.04 9.22
N LEU A 97 3.05 -13.91 9.03
CA LEU A 97 2.32 -14.64 7.99
C LEU A 97 2.67 -14.15 6.57
N ILE A 98 2.94 -12.85 6.41
CA ILE A 98 3.39 -12.28 5.14
C ILE A 98 4.83 -12.70 4.84
N GLU A 99 5.71 -12.67 5.84
CA GLU A 99 7.09 -13.13 5.70
C GLU A 99 7.18 -14.55 5.13
N ALA A 100 6.29 -15.45 5.56
CA ALA A 100 6.25 -16.82 5.08
C ALA A 100 5.96 -16.95 3.58
N LEU A 101 5.38 -15.93 2.94
CA LEU A 101 5.14 -15.86 1.50
C LEU A 101 6.34 -15.28 0.74
N ILE A 102 7.23 -14.54 1.43
CA ILE A 102 8.33 -13.83 0.80
C ILE A 102 9.42 -14.83 0.33
N PRO A 103 9.81 -14.82 -0.95
CA PRO A 103 10.85 -15.69 -1.46
C PRO A 103 12.22 -15.45 -0.80
N PRO A 104 13.06 -16.48 -0.63
CA PRO A 104 14.33 -16.39 0.09
C PRO A 104 15.38 -15.48 -0.55
N GLN A 105 15.17 -15.03 -1.80
CA GLN A 105 16.04 -14.03 -2.44
C GLN A 105 15.82 -12.59 -1.94
N TYR A 106 14.77 -12.33 -1.15
CA TYR A 106 14.57 -11.03 -0.52
C TYR A 106 15.34 -10.93 0.80
N GLU A 107 15.95 -9.79 1.02
CA GLU A 107 16.44 -9.34 2.32
C GLU A 107 15.26 -8.73 3.09
N VAL A 108 14.75 -9.48 4.07
CA VAL A 108 13.63 -9.04 4.92
C VAL A 108 14.16 -8.36 6.18
N SER A 109 13.72 -7.14 6.42
CA SER A 109 13.91 -6.39 7.67
C SER A 109 12.57 -6.24 8.40
N LYS A 110 12.62 -6.17 9.74
CA LYS A 110 11.43 -6.10 10.59
C LYS A 110 11.48 -4.94 11.57
N ARG A 111 10.40 -4.18 11.65
CA ARG A 111 10.18 -3.09 12.60
C ARG A 111 8.86 -3.33 13.32
N TYR A 112 8.92 -4.02 14.45
CA TYR A 112 7.74 -4.44 15.22
C TYR A 112 7.79 -3.87 16.64
N ASP A 113 6.64 -3.39 17.14
CA ASP A 113 6.50 -3.03 18.56
C ASP A 113 6.76 -4.23 19.48
N LYS A 114 6.35 -5.43 19.05
CA LYS A 114 6.58 -6.69 19.79
C LYS A 114 8.06 -6.98 20.03
N LEU A 115 8.94 -6.50 19.15
CA LEU A 115 10.40 -6.66 19.25
C LEU A 115 11.06 -5.48 19.97
N GLY A 116 10.32 -4.41 20.26
CA GLY A 116 10.86 -3.17 20.81
C GLY A 116 11.82 -2.45 19.85
N ASN A 117 11.74 -2.73 18.55
CA ASN A 117 12.62 -2.18 17.53
C ASN A 117 11.91 -1.27 16.51
N PHE A 118 10.63 -0.96 16.79
CA PHE A 118 9.86 0.09 16.17
C PHE A 118 9.87 1.31 17.10
N ASN A 119 10.09 2.50 16.57
CA ASN A 119 9.98 3.75 17.30
C ASN A 119 8.67 4.46 16.93
N GLY A 120 7.90 4.89 17.92
CA GLY A 120 6.65 5.63 17.72
C GLY A 120 6.86 7.08 17.27
N ASN A 121 7.83 7.34 16.39
CA ASN A 121 8.10 8.64 15.78
C ASN A 121 8.52 8.53 14.30
N GLY A 122 8.35 7.37 13.66
CA GLY A 122 8.53 7.19 12.22
C GLY A 122 9.98 7.18 11.70
N GLU A 123 10.95 7.72 12.45
CA GLU A 123 12.33 7.93 11.99
C GLU A 123 13.00 6.66 11.42
N TYR A 124 12.76 5.47 12.01
CA TYR A 124 13.38 4.24 11.48
C TYR A 124 12.79 3.80 10.15
N ILE A 125 11.53 4.16 9.89
CA ILE A 125 10.86 3.86 8.62
C ILE A 125 11.33 4.86 7.58
N ILE A 126 11.40 6.14 7.93
CA ILE A 126 11.92 7.20 7.05
C ILE A 126 13.38 6.94 6.68
N GLN A 127 14.21 6.56 7.66
CA GLN A 127 15.58 6.12 7.40
C GLN A 127 15.61 4.93 6.42
N ALA A 128 14.76 3.94 6.60
CA ALA A 128 14.71 2.77 5.70
C ALA A 128 14.27 3.15 4.27
N ILE A 129 13.38 4.12 4.12
CA ILE A 129 12.99 4.70 2.82
C ILE A 129 14.19 5.41 2.19
N ASN A 130 14.84 6.30 2.94
CA ASN A 130 15.99 7.09 2.48
C ASN A 130 17.22 6.21 2.14
N GLU A 131 17.41 5.08 2.82
CA GLU A 131 18.46 4.10 2.54
C GLU A 131 18.13 3.12 1.38
N GLY A 132 16.95 3.30 0.76
CA GLY A 132 16.45 2.51 -0.35
C GLY A 132 15.88 1.18 0.12
N THR A 133 14.57 1.17 0.41
CA THR A 133 13.75 -0.02 0.62
C THR A 133 12.81 -0.18 -0.56
N HIS A 134 12.69 -1.39 -1.11
CA HIS A 134 11.85 -1.60 -2.28
C HIS A 134 10.38 -1.79 -1.90
N LEU A 135 10.11 -2.70 -0.99
CA LEU A 135 8.75 -3.07 -0.59
C LEU A 135 8.57 -2.81 0.90
N ILE A 136 7.49 -2.14 1.26
CA ILE A 136 7.09 -1.92 2.66
C ILE A 136 5.69 -2.50 2.83
N ASN A 137 5.52 -3.39 3.81
CA ASN A 137 4.22 -3.93 4.18
C ASN A 137 3.93 -3.67 5.65
N HIS A 138 2.80 -3.03 5.90
CA HIS A 138 2.46 -2.42 7.18
C HIS A 138 1.11 -2.90 7.70
N ILE A 139 1.05 -3.11 9.01
CA ILE A 139 -0.19 -3.11 9.79
C ILE A 139 0.07 -2.35 11.09
N GLY A 140 -0.83 -1.43 11.42
CA GLY A 140 -0.65 -0.51 12.53
C GLY A 140 -1.72 0.55 12.57
N HIS A 141 -1.60 1.47 13.52
CA HIS A 141 -2.49 2.62 13.58
C HIS A 141 -2.15 3.59 12.45
N ALA A 142 -3.18 4.07 11.79
CA ALA A 142 -3.06 5.07 10.75
C ALA A 142 -4.31 5.93 10.74
N ASP A 143 -4.16 7.10 10.14
CA ASP A 143 -5.20 8.06 9.87
C ASP A 143 -4.90 8.74 8.53
N TYR A 144 -5.79 9.59 8.03
CA TYR A 144 -5.56 10.31 6.78
C TYR A 144 -4.31 11.20 6.82
N TRP A 145 -3.84 11.61 8.00
CA TRP A 145 -2.64 12.45 8.16
C TRP A 145 -1.37 11.66 8.57
N MET A 146 -1.45 10.34 8.84
CA MET A 146 -0.29 9.57 9.31
C MET A 146 -0.38 8.06 9.04
N VAL A 147 0.75 7.44 8.68
CA VAL A 147 0.90 5.99 8.55
C VAL A 147 2.30 5.54 8.98
N MET A 148 2.46 4.43 9.72
CA MET A 148 3.76 3.98 10.24
C MET A 148 4.48 5.02 11.11
N TRP A 149 3.72 5.89 11.80
CA TRP A 149 4.21 7.10 12.48
C TRP A 149 4.90 8.14 11.58
N ILE A 150 4.74 8.04 10.26
CA ILE A 150 5.14 9.07 9.29
C ILE A 150 3.95 9.98 9.10
N GLY A 151 4.09 11.25 9.50
CA GLY A 151 3.09 12.29 9.25
C GLY A 151 3.20 12.90 7.86
N ASP A 152 2.12 13.53 7.40
CA ASP A 152 2.08 14.26 6.13
C ASP A 152 3.09 15.43 6.05
N TRP A 153 3.52 15.96 7.21
CA TRP A 153 4.53 17.01 7.30
C TRP A 153 5.95 16.56 6.90
N GLU A 154 6.27 15.25 6.94
CA GLU A 154 7.61 14.70 6.64
C GLU A 154 8.00 14.78 5.15
N PHE A 155 7.08 15.24 4.29
CA PHE A 155 7.27 15.34 2.84
C PHE A 155 7.73 16.72 2.36
N TYR A 156 7.71 17.70 3.26
CA TYR A 156 8.12 19.06 2.97
C TYR A 156 9.43 19.29 3.69
N ASP A 157 10.52 19.46 2.94
CA ASP A 157 11.81 19.91 3.47
C ASP A 157 11.67 21.33 4.05
N ILE A 158 11.08 21.40 5.24
CA ILE A 158 10.76 22.65 5.92
C ILE A 158 11.98 23.14 6.72
N SER A 159 13.00 22.30 6.94
CA SER A 159 14.14 22.72 7.78
C SER A 159 15.46 21.96 7.63
N GLY A 160 15.62 21.08 6.63
CA GLY A 160 16.75 20.14 6.62
C GLY A 160 16.70 19.16 7.78
N ASP A 161 15.50 18.71 8.15
CA ASP A 161 15.31 17.71 9.20
C ASP A 161 15.82 16.36 8.68
N PRO A 162 16.76 15.68 9.38
CA PRO A 162 17.17 14.34 8.98
C PRO A 162 16.04 13.30 9.05
N ALA A 163 14.91 13.62 9.67
CA ALA A 163 13.71 12.79 9.70
C ALA A 163 12.79 12.99 8.49
N ASP A 164 13.04 13.94 7.58
CA ASP A 164 12.22 14.10 6.38
C ASP A 164 12.45 12.95 5.37
N ILE A 165 11.43 12.64 4.57
CA ILE A 165 11.56 11.72 3.44
C ILE A 165 12.28 12.44 2.30
N GLN A 166 13.40 11.88 1.84
CA GLN A 166 14.34 12.53 0.91
C GLN A 166 14.89 11.58 -0.16
N ASN A 167 14.30 10.39 -0.36
CA ASN A 167 14.75 9.46 -1.39
C ASN A 167 14.43 10.01 -2.80
N ASP A 168 15.44 10.47 -3.51
CA ASP A 168 15.38 10.94 -4.91
C ASP A 168 15.71 9.85 -5.94
N GLU A 169 16.11 8.67 -5.45
CA GLU A 169 16.26 7.41 -6.16
C GLU A 169 15.78 6.27 -5.24
N ASN A 170 15.63 5.06 -5.79
CA ASN A 170 15.20 3.87 -5.03
C ASN A 170 13.81 4.01 -4.39
N PHE A 171 12.85 4.54 -5.15
CA PHE A 171 11.46 4.69 -4.72
C PHE A 171 10.84 3.38 -4.27
N CYS A 172 10.03 3.44 -3.22
CA CYS A 172 9.41 2.27 -2.60
C CYS A 172 7.98 2.03 -3.12
N PHE A 173 7.47 0.82 -2.86
CA PHE A 173 6.06 0.47 -2.90
C PHE A 173 5.57 0.18 -1.48
N ILE A 174 4.39 0.69 -1.13
CA ILE A 174 3.85 0.56 0.23
C ILE A 174 2.48 -0.12 0.19
N TYR A 175 2.31 -1.18 0.95
CA TYR A 175 1.01 -1.78 1.25
C TYR A 175 0.72 -1.59 2.75
N SER A 176 -0.41 -0.98 3.09
CA SER A 176 -0.81 -0.73 4.47
C SER A 176 -2.22 -1.22 4.75
N GLN A 177 -2.37 -1.98 5.84
CA GLN A 177 -3.68 -2.29 6.42
C GLN A 177 -4.19 -1.22 7.38
N GLY A 178 -3.46 -0.11 7.57
CA GLY A 178 -3.89 0.97 8.46
C GLY A 178 -5.19 1.64 8.00
N CYS A 179 -5.92 2.24 8.94
CA CYS A 179 -7.14 2.98 8.65
C CYS A 179 -6.82 4.32 7.95
N TYR A 180 -7.70 4.78 7.06
CA TYR A 180 -7.74 6.13 6.45
C TYR A 180 -6.47 6.64 5.74
N ALA A 181 -5.35 5.90 5.71
CA ALA A 181 -4.10 6.37 5.11
C ALA A 181 -4.21 6.70 3.60
N GLY A 182 -5.22 6.16 2.92
CA GLY A 182 -5.57 6.47 1.52
C GLY A 182 -6.92 7.17 1.38
N ALA A 183 -7.39 7.91 2.40
CA ALA A 183 -8.64 8.68 2.36
C ALA A 183 -8.50 9.91 1.46
N PHE A 184 -8.48 9.70 0.14
CA PHE A 184 -8.27 10.72 -0.89
C PHE A 184 -9.39 11.77 -1.01
N ASP A 185 -10.47 11.60 -0.24
CA ASP A 185 -11.54 12.58 -0.06
C ASP A 185 -11.30 13.50 1.14
N GLN A 186 -10.30 13.20 1.97
CA GLN A 186 -9.95 13.92 3.18
C GLN A 186 -8.60 14.63 2.98
N GLY A 187 -8.52 15.87 3.46
CA GLY A 187 -7.25 16.60 3.51
C GLY A 187 -6.49 16.35 4.81
N GLY A 188 -5.17 16.46 4.77
CA GLY A 188 -4.24 16.25 5.87
C GLY A 188 -4.36 17.26 7.03
N PHE A 189 -3.28 17.43 7.81
CA PHE A 189 -3.31 18.34 8.95
C PHE A 189 -3.61 19.78 8.48
N PRO A 190 -4.59 20.50 9.07
CA PRO A 190 -4.93 21.86 8.65
C PRO A 190 -3.71 22.79 8.67
N GLY A 191 -3.28 23.24 7.48
CA GLY A 191 -2.12 24.11 7.30
C GLY A 191 -0.79 23.41 7.01
N GLY A 192 -0.79 22.08 6.88
CA GLY A 192 0.33 21.27 6.37
C GLY A 192 0.08 20.85 4.92
N THR A 193 -0.90 19.96 4.72
CA THR A 193 -1.32 19.45 3.41
C THR A 193 -2.83 19.41 3.32
N ASP A 194 -3.37 19.62 2.13
CA ASP A 194 -4.81 19.45 1.87
C ASP A 194 -5.14 18.02 1.41
N GLU A 195 -4.22 17.04 1.58
CA GLU A 195 -4.40 15.63 1.13
C GLU A 195 -4.05 14.61 2.19
N CYS A 196 -4.47 13.36 1.97
CA CYS A 196 -4.05 12.28 2.83
C CYS A 196 -2.56 11.90 2.66
N VAL A 197 -2.01 11.23 3.67
CA VAL A 197 -0.61 10.79 3.74
C VAL A 197 -0.24 9.87 2.57
N GLY A 198 -1.18 9.02 2.10
CA GLY A 198 -1.00 8.17 0.93
C GLY A 198 -0.80 8.96 -0.36
N GLU A 199 -1.50 10.08 -0.53
CA GLU A 199 -1.31 10.96 -1.70
C GLU A 199 0.03 11.68 -1.63
N ASN A 200 0.46 12.10 -0.44
CA ASN A 200 1.77 12.73 -0.22
C ASN A 200 2.93 11.82 -0.65
N PHE A 201 2.84 10.50 -0.39
CA PHE A 201 3.80 9.52 -0.91
C PHE A 201 3.89 9.48 -2.44
N LEU A 202 2.82 9.80 -3.16
CA LEU A 202 2.74 9.75 -4.63
C LEU A 202 3.03 11.10 -5.28
N ARG A 203 2.49 12.20 -4.76
CA ARG A 203 2.58 13.55 -5.37
C ARG A 203 3.90 14.27 -5.06
N SER A 204 4.55 13.95 -3.94
CA SER A 204 5.88 14.48 -3.60
C SER A 204 6.95 13.98 -4.58
N GLN A 205 8.06 14.73 -4.72
CA GLN A 205 9.23 14.31 -5.49
C GLN A 205 9.92 13.08 -4.87
N TYR A 206 9.72 12.83 -3.58
CA TYR A 206 10.27 11.70 -2.83
C TYR A 206 9.19 10.63 -2.55
N GLY A 207 9.53 9.60 -1.78
CA GLY A 207 8.59 8.62 -1.27
C GLY A 207 8.39 7.42 -2.20
N ALA A 208 7.14 7.17 -2.59
CA ALA A 208 6.73 5.93 -3.26
C ALA A 208 6.41 6.15 -4.74
N PHE A 209 6.60 5.10 -5.54
CA PHE A 209 6.09 5.03 -6.92
C PHE A 209 4.67 4.45 -6.98
N GLY A 210 4.21 3.80 -5.90
CA GLY A 210 2.88 3.23 -5.78
C GLY A 210 2.54 2.87 -4.33
N VAL A 211 1.26 2.96 -3.98
CA VAL A 211 0.75 2.58 -2.66
C VAL A 211 -0.57 1.81 -2.77
N ILE A 212 -0.85 0.94 -1.80
CA ILE A 212 -2.16 0.36 -1.54
C ILE A 212 -2.50 0.64 -0.07
N MET A 213 -3.54 1.44 0.15
CA MET A 213 -3.95 1.92 1.46
C MET A 213 -5.48 2.06 1.52
N ASN A 214 -6.06 1.97 2.72
CA ASN A 214 -7.51 2.05 2.89
C ASN A 214 -8.00 3.51 2.87
N SER A 215 -9.10 3.77 2.17
CA SER A 215 -9.82 5.05 2.25
C SER A 215 -10.59 5.21 3.56
N ARG A 216 -10.90 4.10 4.25
CA ARG A 216 -11.59 4.02 5.54
C ARG A 216 -10.92 2.99 6.45
N TYR A 217 -11.67 2.39 7.37
CA TYR A 217 -11.15 1.44 8.36
C TYR A 217 -10.47 0.21 7.74
N GLY A 218 -9.24 -0.03 8.16
CA GLY A 218 -8.53 -1.29 7.95
C GLY A 218 -8.76 -2.22 9.15
N TRP A 219 -9.82 -3.03 9.09
CA TRP A 219 -10.20 -3.89 10.21
C TRP A 219 -9.30 -5.09 10.37
N TYR A 220 -9.08 -5.48 11.64
CA TYR A 220 -8.42 -6.71 12.01
C TYR A 220 -9.28 -7.54 12.99
N ASP A 221 -9.09 -8.85 12.95
CA ASP A 221 -9.65 -9.79 13.94
C ASP A 221 -8.51 -10.42 14.76
N PRO A 222 -8.43 -10.16 16.07
CA PRO A 222 -7.40 -10.75 16.91
C PRO A 222 -7.64 -12.23 17.26
N GLU A 223 -8.86 -12.75 17.09
CA GLU A 223 -9.18 -14.16 17.35
C GLU A 223 -8.81 -15.08 16.18
N ASP A 224 -8.85 -14.55 14.96
CA ASP A 224 -8.45 -15.23 13.72
C ASP A 224 -7.56 -14.32 12.86
N ILE A 225 -6.28 -14.28 13.21
CA ILE A 225 -5.27 -13.51 12.48
C ILE A 225 -5.19 -13.92 11.00
N GLU A 226 -5.39 -15.21 10.68
CA GLU A 226 -5.22 -15.69 9.31
C GLU A 226 -6.36 -15.25 8.38
N ASN A 227 -7.60 -15.24 8.88
CA ASN A 227 -8.80 -14.82 8.14
C ASN A 227 -9.30 -13.43 8.55
N SER A 228 -8.47 -12.66 9.25
CA SER A 228 -8.75 -11.29 9.64
C SER A 228 -9.06 -10.42 8.40
N PRO A 229 -10.06 -9.51 8.44
CA PRO A 229 -10.61 -8.86 7.26
C PRO A 229 -9.56 -8.25 6.32
N SER A 230 -8.72 -7.33 6.80
CA SER A 230 -7.67 -6.70 5.98
C SER A 230 -6.50 -7.64 5.67
N GLN A 231 -6.28 -8.65 6.51
CA GLN A 231 -5.17 -9.59 6.37
C GLN A 231 -5.38 -10.56 5.21
N VAL A 232 -6.64 -10.95 4.93
CA VAL A 232 -6.96 -11.79 3.78
C VAL A 232 -6.51 -11.11 2.49
N PHE A 233 -6.85 -9.83 2.29
CA PHE A 233 -6.41 -9.07 1.11
C PHE A 233 -4.89 -8.93 1.04
N ASP A 234 -4.23 -8.69 2.17
CA ASP A 234 -2.77 -8.56 2.24
C ASP A 234 -2.06 -9.87 1.85
N ARG A 235 -2.54 -11.00 2.38
CA ARG A 235 -2.00 -12.33 2.04
C ARG A 235 -2.23 -12.69 0.58
N GLU A 236 -3.45 -12.50 0.08
CA GLU A 236 -3.75 -12.74 -1.33
C GLU A 236 -2.91 -11.82 -2.23
N PHE A 237 -2.63 -10.59 -1.77
CA PHE A 237 -1.75 -9.64 -2.45
C PHE A 237 -0.36 -10.22 -2.65
N TRP A 238 0.30 -10.56 -1.55
CA TRP A 238 1.67 -11.05 -1.59
C TRP A 238 1.79 -12.47 -2.15
N ASP A 239 0.79 -13.34 -1.97
CA ASP A 239 0.78 -14.65 -2.62
C ASP A 239 0.75 -14.51 -4.14
N ALA A 240 -0.11 -13.64 -4.67
CA ALA A 240 -0.14 -13.36 -6.10
C ALA A 240 1.17 -12.73 -6.60
N VAL A 241 1.82 -11.87 -5.81
CA VAL A 241 3.12 -11.25 -6.13
C VAL A 241 4.17 -12.33 -6.36
N PHE A 242 4.28 -13.27 -5.43
CA PHE A 242 5.40 -14.19 -5.36
C PHE A 242 5.15 -15.55 -6.00
N ASN A 243 3.88 -15.96 -6.10
CA ASN A 243 3.44 -17.24 -6.63
C ASN A 243 2.49 -17.05 -7.82
N PRO A 244 2.93 -16.47 -8.96
CA PRO A 244 2.07 -16.29 -10.12
C PRO A 244 1.71 -17.65 -10.75
N GLN A 245 0.56 -18.21 -10.37
CA GLN A 245 -0.07 -19.32 -11.09
C GLN A 245 -0.86 -18.80 -12.32
N PRO A 246 -1.19 -19.66 -13.29
CA PRO A 246 -2.07 -19.28 -14.41
C PRO A 246 -3.45 -18.76 -13.94
N LEU A 247 -3.98 -17.77 -14.67
CA LEU A 247 -5.12 -16.89 -14.37
C LEU A 247 -6.52 -17.55 -14.24
N THR A 248 -6.69 -18.64 -13.49
CA THR A 248 -7.99 -19.39 -13.47
C THR A 248 -8.71 -19.40 -12.11
N THR A 249 -8.44 -18.45 -11.21
CA THR A 249 -9.13 -18.35 -9.90
C THR A 249 -9.55 -16.92 -9.58
N PRO A 250 -10.66 -16.69 -8.82
CA PRO A 250 -11.24 -15.38 -8.47
C PRO A 250 -10.27 -14.36 -7.83
N SER A 251 -9.11 -14.82 -7.37
CA SER A 251 -7.89 -14.07 -7.05
C SER A 251 -7.31 -13.19 -8.20
N GLY A 252 -8.07 -12.91 -9.26
CA GLY A 252 -7.62 -12.12 -10.42
C GLY A 252 -7.43 -10.62 -10.13
N LEU A 253 -8.12 -10.11 -9.10
CA LEU A 253 -8.17 -8.70 -8.70
C LEU A 253 -6.79 -8.11 -8.35
N ILE A 254 -5.95 -8.95 -7.75
CA ILE A 254 -4.62 -8.60 -7.26
C ILE A 254 -3.53 -8.88 -8.32
N ARG A 255 -3.81 -9.80 -9.24
CA ARG A 255 -2.78 -10.46 -10.08
C ARG A 255 -2.21 -9.60 -11.22
N ALA A 256 -2.71 -8.40 -11.49
CA ALA A 256 -2.17 -7.54 -12.57
C ALA A 256 -1.45 -6.26 -12.15
N ILE A 257 -1.60 -5.78 -10.91
CA ILE A 257 -0.65 -4.78 -10.36
C ILE A 257 0.79 -5.33 -10.48
N LEU A 258 0.93 -6.65 -10.52
CA LEU A 258 2.17 -7.41 -10.51
C LEU A 258 2.75 -7.74 -11.88
N ARG A 259 1.96 -7.62 -12.96
CA ARG A 259 2.44 -7.87 -14.33
C ARG A 259 3.19 -6.67 -14.92
N GLU A 260 2.91 -5.47 -14.41
CA GLU A 260 3.64 -4.24 -14.75
C GLU A 260 4.83 -3.98 -13.81
N ILE A 261 5.23 -4.98 -13.00
CA ILE A 261 6.46 -4.94 -12.20
C ILE A 261 7.47 -5.96 -12.75
N PRO A 262 8.31 -5.58 -13.74
CA PRO A 262 9.27 -6.48 -14.38
C PRO A 262 10.26 -7.14 -13.40
N ALA A 263 10.49 -6.54 -12.24
CA ALA A 263 11.45 -7.02 -11.23
C ALA A 263 10.91 -8.11 -10.28
N LEU A 264 9.59 -8.37 -10.29
CA LEU A 264 8.95 -9.37 -9.42
C LEU A 264 8.74 -10.72 -10.12
N SER A 265 8.70 -10.77 -11.47
CA SER A 265 8.58 -12.02 -12.21
C SER A 265 9.94 -12.71 -12.41
N THR A 266 10.26 -13.73 -11.62
CA THR A 266 11.39 -14.62 -11.91
C THR A 266 10.96 -15.71 -12.89
N THR A 267 10.73 -15.34 -14.16
CA THR A 267 10.79 -16.32 -15.25
C THR A 267 11.97 -15.99 -16.13
N SER A 268 13.07 -16.72 -15.90
CA SER A 268 14.18 -16.80 -16.82
C SER A 268 13.72 -17.48 -18.12
N THR A 269 13.24 -16.71 -19.09
CA THR A 269 13.19 -17.17 -20.48
C THR A 269 14.54 -16.93 -21.14
N THR A 270 15.47 -17.85 -20.89
CA THR A 270 16.62 -18.18 -21.75
C THR A 270 16.47 -19.67 -22.04
N SER A 271 16.29 -20.15 -23.28
CA SER A 271 17.06 -19.80 -24.47
C SER A 271 16.27 -19.85 -25.79
N LEU A 272 16.67 -18.92 -26.65
CA LEU A 272 16.50 -18.82 -28.10
C LEU A 272 16.76 -20.11 -28.91
N THR A 273 15.90 -20.33 -29.90
CA THR A 273 16.10 -20.79 -31.30
C THR A 273 17.33 -21.67 -31.66
N SER A 274 17.10 -22.84 -32.26
CA SER A 274 17.48 -23.15 -33.67
C SER A 274 17.26 -24.64 -34.02
N LEU A 275 16.86 -24.85 -35.29
CA LEU A 275 16.41 -26.07 -36.00
C LEU A 275 14.97 -26.53 -35.77
#